data_AF-A0A5N5QFZ7-F1
#
_entry.id   AF-A0A5N5QFZ7-F1
#
_cell.length_a   1.000
_cell.length_b   1.000
_cell.length_c   1.000
_cell.angle_alpha   90.00
_cell.angle_beta   90.00
_cell.angle_gamma   90.00
#
_symmetry.space_group_name_H-M   'P 1'
#
loop_
_entity.id
_entity.type
_entity.pdbx_description
1 polymer ?
#
loop_
_entity_poly.entity_id
_entity_poly.type
_entity_poly.pdbx_seq_one_letter_code
_entity_poly.pdbx_strand_id
1 'polypeptide(L)'
;MQFTTLLTFVGASLLAATGVQAGNYGATCSGTTLQGNNIMFATCANGSGSNIRSSLDLNACIVNNGGTLGCQANGNYAVSCTSCSVSGTTMTCTCTGRRSSINLNNCVTNRNGILTCP
;
A
#
# COMPACT_ATOMS: atom_id res chain seq x y z
N MET A 1 -22.31 41.75 43.83
CA MET A 1 -21.46 41.31 42.70
C MET A 1 -20.81 40.00 43.11
N GLN A 2 -21.23 38.86 42.56
CA GLN A 2 -20.50 37.60 42.71
C GLN A 2 -20.72 36.79 41.44
N PHE A 3 -19.70 36.76 40.59
CA PHE A 3 -19.67 35.99 39.35
C PHE A 3 -19.14 34.60 39.67
N THR A 4 -19.98 33.58 39.50
CA THR A 4 -19.62 32.16 39.51
C THR A 4 -18.94 31.78 38.21
N THR A 5 -17.64 31.46 38.26
CA THR A 5 -16.87 30.97 37.11
C THR A 5 -16.94 29.44 37.08
N LEU A 6 -17.67 28.88 36.11
CA LEU A 6 -17.68 27.44 35.83
C LEU A 6 -16.50 27.10 34.90
N LEU A 7 -15.53 26.31 35.36
CA LEU A 7 -14.50 25.73 34.51
C LEU A 7 -15.02 24.43 33.88
N THR A 8 -15.29 24.45 32.58
CA THR A 8 -15.59 23.26 31.79
C THR A 8 -14.31 22.63 31.26
N PHE A 9 -13.93 21.47 31.81
CA PHE A 9 -12.87 20.63 31.26
C PHE A 9 -13.39 19.88 30.03
N VAL A 10 -13.06 20.38 28.85
CA VAL A 10 -13.32 19.66 27.59
C VAL A 10 -12.22 18.61 27.42
N GLY A 11 -12.54 17.36 27.75
CA GLY A 11 -11.70 16.20 27.44
C GLY A 11 -11.77 15.89 25.94
N ALA A 12 -10.73 16.23 25.19
CA ALA A 12 -10.60 15.87 23.79
C ALA A 12 -10.05 14.44 23.68
N SER A 13 -10.91 13.47 23.41
CA SER A 13 -10.52 12.10 23.06
C SER A 13 -9.84 12.08 21.69
N LEU A 14 -8.54 11.76 21.66
CA LEU A 14 -7.76 11.61 20.44
C LEU A 14 -8.08 10.25 19.81
N LEU A 15 -9.02 10.21 18.88
CA LEU A 15 -9.21 9.04 18.01
C LEU A 15 -8.00 8.98 17.07
N ALA A 16 -7.08 8.06 17.33
CA ALA A 16 -6.00 7.73 16.42
C ALA A 16 -6.61 7.11 15.15
N ALA A 17 -6.88 7.95 14.15
CA ALA A 17 -7.22 7.48 12.82
C ALA A 17 -5.98 6.79 12.26
N THR A 18 -6.00 5.46 12.18
CA THR A 18 -5.04 4.69 11.39
C THR A 18 -5.34 4.94 9.91
N GLY A 19 -4.98 6.13 9.42
CA GLY A 19 -4.97 6.41 8.00
C GLY A 19 -3.92 5.50 7.36
N VAL A 20 -4.35 4.60 6.48
CA VAL A 20 -3.42 3.93 5.56
C VAL A 20 -2.77 5.04 4.74
N GLN A 21 -1.55 5.42 5.11
CA GLN A 21 -0.74 6.34 4.33
C GLN A 21 -0.48 5.64 2.99
N ALA A 22 -1.16 6.07 1.94
CA ALA A 22 -0.90 5.59 0.59
C ALA A 22 0.59 5.79 0.29
N GLY A 23 1.30 4.70 0.03
CA GLY A 23 2.75 4.76 -0.14
C GLY A 23 3.20 5.46 -1.43
N ASN A 24 2.33 5.53 -2.44
CA ASN A 24 2.51 6.28 -3.69
C ASN A 24 3.86 6.08 -4.40
N TYR A 25 4.37 4.84 -4.44
CA TYR A 25 5.65 4.54 -5.10
C TYR A 25 5.71 4.98 -6.57
N GLY A 26 4.57 4.95 -7.29
CA GLY A 26 4.50 5.28 -8.71
C GLY A 26 4.89 6.72 -9.04
N ALA A 27 4.93 7.63 -8.06
CA ALA A 27 5.43 8.99 -8.26
C ALA A 27 6.94 9.06 -8.51
N THR A 28 7.69 8.05 -8.04
CA THR A 28 9.16 8.05 -8.08
C THR A 28 9.75 6.76 -8.64
N CYS A 29 8.91 5.86 -9.12
CA CYS A 29 9.31 4.59 -9.71
C CYS A 29 8.74 4.42 -11.11
N SER A 30 9.46 3.67 -11.96
CA SER A 30 9.05 3.35 -13.32
C SER A 30 9.36 1.89 -13.67
N GLY A 31 8.80 1.41 -14.78
CA GLY A 31 9.05 0.05 -15.27
C GLY A 31 8.56 -1.04 -14.32
N THR A 32 7.37 -0.85 -13.72
CA THR A 32 6.77 -1.84 -12.83
C THR A 32 6.47 -3.13 -13.59
N THR A 33 6.97 -4.26 -13.08
CA THR A 33 6.69 -5.60 -13.60
C THR A 33 6.36 -6.56 -12.46
N LEU A 34 5.56 -7.58 -12.73
CA LEU A 34 5.19 -8.62 -11.77
C LEU A 34 5.66 -9.99 -12.27
N GLN A 35 6.35 -10.74 -11.42
CA GLN A 35 6.85 -12.09 -11.69
C GLN A 35 6.30 -13.06 -10.64
N GLY A 36 5.89 -14.25 -11.07
CA GLY A 36 5.42 -15.31 -10.16
C GLY A 36 4.13 -14.97 -9.39
N ASN A 37 3.31 -14.05 -9.90
CA ASN A 37 2.11 -13.46 -9.26
C ASN A 37 2.33 -12.53 -8.07
N ASN A 38 3.50 -12.50 -7.42
CA ASN A 38 3.69 -11.74 -6.19
C ASN A 38 4.98 -10.91 -6.12
N ILE A 39 6.01 -11.25 -6.90
CA ILE A 39 7.26 -10.50 -6.86
C ILE A 39 7.17 -9.31 -7.82
N MET A 40 7.02 -8.13 -7.23
CA MET A 40 7.04 -6.86 -7.95
C MET A 40 8.48 -6.40 -8.13
N PHE A 41 8.80 -5.87 -9.30
CA PHE A 41 10.02 -5.13 -9.57
C PHE A 41 9.68 -3.73 -10.07
N ALA A 42 10.46 -2.73 -9.68
CA ALA A 42 10.43 -1.39 -10.28
C ALA A 42 11.79 -0.72 -10.19
N THR A 43 12.02 0.29 -11.02
CA THR A 43 13.21 1.15 -10.96
C THR A 43 12.82 2.45 -10.28
N CYS A 44 13.38 2.74 -9.12
CA CYS A 44 12.93 3.77 -8.18
C CYS A 44 14.02 4.81 -7.90
N ALA A 45 13.64 6.08 -7.83
CA ALA A 45 14.55 7.16 -7.47
C ALA A 45 15.02 7.02 -6.01
N ASN A 46 16.31 7.24 -5.77
CA ASN A 46 16.93 7.09 -4.45
C ASN A 46 17.12 8.42 -3.68
N GLY A 47 16.67 9.54 -4.24
CA GLY A 47 16.83 10.87 -3.64
C GLY A 47 18.17 11.56 -3.94
N SER A 48 19.17 10.84 -4.47
CA SER A 48 20.48 11.41 -4.86
C SER A 48 20.58 11.71 -6.36
N GLY A 49 19.45 11.76 -7.07
CA GLY A 49 19.40 11.86 -8.53
C GLY A 49 19.70 10.55 -9.28
N SER A 50 19.89 9.44 -8.56
CA SER A 50 20.08 8.10 -9.14
C SER A 50 18.83 7.23 -8.99
N ASN A 51 18.80 6.12 -9.73
CA ASN A 51 17.73 5.13 -9.63
C ASN A 51 18.29 3.77 -9.21
N ILE A 52 17.51 3.03 -8.43
CA ILE A 52 17.81 1.67 -7.98
C ILE A 52 16.72 0.75 -8.51
N ARG A 53 17.09 -0.40 -9.08
CA ARG A 53 16.13 -1.47 -9.37
C ARG A 53 15.85 -2.22 -8.08
N SER A 54 14.61 -2.16 -7.63
CA SER A 54 14.16 -2.75 -6.38
C SER A 54 13.08 -3.80 -6.63
N SER A 55 12.94 -4.72 -5.68
CA SER A 55 11.95 -5.78 -5.69
C SER A 55 11.23 -5.87 -4.36
N LEU A 56 9.96 -6.23 -4.40
CA LEU A 56 9.11 -6.41 -3.21
C LEU A 56 8.20 -7.61 -3.42
N ASP A 57 8.12 -8.49 -2.42
CA ASP A 57 7.05 -9.50 -2.36
C ASP A 57 5.75 -8.83 -1.91
N LEU A 58 4.78 -8.74 -2.81
CA LEU A 58 3.48 -8.14 -2.55
C LEU A 58 2.64 -8.93 -1.54
N ASN A 59 2.98 -10.19 -1.23
CA ASN A 59 2.36 -10.90 -0.10
C ASN A 59 2.58 -10.17 1.24
N ALA A 60 3.65 -9.39 1.34
CA ALA A 60 3.92 -8.58 2.52
C ALA A 60 2.94 -7.41 2.67
N CYS A 61 2.28 -6.95 1.58
CA CYS A 61 1.48 -5.73 1.59
C CYS A 61 0.01 -5.92 1.18
N ILE A 62 -0.36 -7.06 0.61
CA ILE A 62 -1.68 -7.25 -0.03
C ILE A 62 -2.34 -8.53 0.47
N VAL A 63 -3.64 -8.43 0.80
CA VAL A 63 -4.54 -9.52 1.18
C VAL A 63 -5.62 -9.75 0.13
N ASN A 64 -6.12 -10.98 0.07
CA ASN A 64 -7.38 -11.30 -0.61
C ASN A 64 -8.50 -11.48 0.43
N ASN A 65 -9.42 -10.53 0.51
CA ASN A 65 -10.60 -10.59 1.37
C ASN A 65 -11.80 -11.09 0.56
N GLY A 66 -11.95 -12.41 0.44
CA GLY A 66 -13.13 -13.02 -0.18
C GLY A 66 -13.32 -12.71 -1.67
N GLY A 67 -12.22 -12.48 -2.41
CA GLY A 67 -12.23 -12.11 -3.83
C GLY A 67 -11.98 -10.62 -4.07
N THR A 68 -11.70 -9.84 -3.02
CA THR A 68 -11.34 -8.42 -3.12
C THR A 68 -9.93 -8.19 -2.61
N LEU A 69 -9.06 -7.62 -3.45
CA LEU A 69 -7.71 -7.21 -3.07
C LEU A 69 -7.78 -6.01 -2.12
N GLY A 70 -6.96 -6.02 -1.07
CA GLY A 70 -6.81 -4.91 -0.13
C GLY A 70 -5.37 -4.78 0.37
N CYS A 71 -5.02 -3.59 0.89
CA CYS A 71 -3.74 -3.40 1.55
C CYS A 71 -3.78 -3.98 2.96
N GLN A 72 -2.89 -4.91 3.28
CA GLN A 72 -2.74 -5.47 4.62
C GLN A 72 -1.35 -6.06 4.78
N ALA A 73 -0.68 -5.75 5.89
CA ALA A 73 0.59 -6.35 6.23
C ALA A 73 0.47 -7.88 6.31
N ASN A 74 1.40 -8.60 5.67
CA ASN A 74 1.43 -10.06 5.61
C ASN A 74 0.11 -10.67 5.08
N GLY A 75 -0.53 -10.01 4.12
CA GLY A 75 -1.82 -10.41 3.59
C GLY A 75 -1.80 -11.70 2.75
N ASN A 76 -0.64 -12.09 2.20
CA ASN A 76 -0.45 -13.36 1.49
C ASN A 76 -1.50 -13.64 0.38
N TYR A 77 -1.95 -12.61 -0.34
CA TYR A 77 -3.00 -12.75 -1.36
C TYR A 77 -2.68 -13.81 -2.44
N ALA A 78 -1.40 -14.01 -2.78
CA ALA A 78 -1.00 -14.90 -3.86
C ALA A 78 -1.33 -16.38 -3.57
N VAL A 79 -1.65 -16.74 -2.32
CA VAL A 79 -2.14 -18.08 -1.96
C VAL A 79 -3.50 -18.38 -2.59
N SER A 80 -4.33 -17.36 -2.82
CA SER A 80 -5.72 -17.50 -3.29
C SER A 80 -6.05 -16.66 -4.52
N CYS A 81 -5.05 -16.00 -5.10
CA CYS A 81 -5.16 -15.22 -6.32
C CYS A 81 -4.21 -15.75 -7.40
N THR A 82 -4.67 -15.71 -8.65
CA THR A 82 -3.96 -16.19 -9.82
C THR A 82 -4.09 -15.18 -10.97
N SER A 83 -3.32 -15.42 -12.05
CA SER A 83 -3.35 -14.60 -13.28
C SER A 83 -3.17 -13.11 -13.00
N CYS A 84 -2.22 -12.79 -12.12
CA CYS A 84 -1.94 -11.41 -11.74
C CYS A 84 -1.09 -10.70 -12.77
N SER A 85 -1.44 -9.45 -13.08
CA SER A 85 -0.68 -8.57 -13.94
C SER A 85 -0.72 -7.13 -13.45
N VAL A 86 0.28 -6.35 -13.81
CA VAL A 86 0.37 -4.92 -13.47
C VAL A 86 0.41 -4.09 -14.75
N SER A 87 -0.36 -3.01 -14.76
CA SER A 87 -0.31 -1.97 -15.77
C SER A 87 -0.23 -0.61 -15.09
N GLY A 88 0.88 0.10 -15.28
CA GLY A 88 1.20 1.31 -14.51
C GLY A 88 1.34 1.00 -13.01
N THR A 89 0.40 1.50 -12.22
CA THR A 89 0.30 1.22 -10.76
C THR A 89 -0.89 0.33 -10.41
N THR A 90 -1.69 -0.07 -11.39
CA THR A 90 -2.87 -0.92 -11.15
C THR A 90 -2.48 -2.38 -11.31
N MET A 91 -2.67 -3.16 -10.26
CA MET A 91 -2.59 -4.61 -10.31
C MET A 91 -3.99 -5.18 -10.53
N THR A 92 -4.11 -6.16 -11.40
CA THR A 92 -5.34 -6.95 -11.60
C THR A 92 -5.02 -8.42 -11.41
N CYS A 93 -5.88 -9.14 -10.69
CA CYS A 93 -5.77 -10.57 -10.45
C CYS A 93 -7.14 -11.24 -10.54
N THR A 94 -7.15 -12.56 -10.63
CA THR A 94 -8.33 -13.39 -10.33
C THR A 94 -8.17 -13.97 -8.93
N CYS A 95 -9.00 -13.54 -8.00
CA CYS A 95 -8.96 -13.92 -6.59
C CYS A 95 -10.24 -14.67 -6.22
N THR A 96 -10.12 -15.88 -5.68
CA THR A 96 -11.28 -16.72 -5.33
C THR A 96 -12.29 -16.83 -6.49
N GLY A 97 -11.79 -16.99 -7.72
CA GLY A 97 -12.61 -17.09 -8.94
C GLY A 97 -13.17 -15.77 -9.48
N ARG A 98 -12.86 -14.62 -8.87
CA ARG A 98 -13.40 -13.31 -9.27
C ARG A 98 -12.28 -12.37 -9.68
N ARG A 99 -12.50 -11.55 -10.72
CA ARG A 99 -11.55 -10.49 -11.08
C ARG A 99 -11.58 -9.39 -10.02
N SER A 100 -10.39 -8.99 -9.57
CA SER A 100 -10.18 -7.91 -8.62
C SER A 100 -9.01 -7.05 -9.07
N SER A 101 -9.08 -5.75 -8.78
CA SER A 101 -8.00 -4.80 -9.07
C SER A 101 -7.72 -3.91 -7.86
N ILE A 102 -6.48 -3.47 -7.76
CA ILE A 102 -6.02 -2.57 -6.71
C ILE A 102 -4.98 -1.61 -7.27
N ASN A 103 -4.99 -0.36 -6.81
CA ASN A 103 -3.92 0.58 -7.08
C ASN A 103 -2.79 0.35 -6.07
N LEU A 104 -1.63 -0.11 -6.55
CA LEU A 104 -0.44 -0.37 -5.74
C LEU A 104 0.10 0.90 -5.05
N ASN A 105 -0.23 2.10 -5.55
CA ASN A 105 0.08 3.34 -4.82
C ASN A 105 -0.58 3.39 -3.43
N ASN A 106 -1.63 2.61 -3.19
CA ASN A 106 -2.27 2.53 -1.87
C ASN A 106 -1.48 1.64 -0.90
N CYS A 107 -0.70 0.67 -1.40
CA CYS A 107 -0.08 -0.37 -0.57
C CYS A 107 1.45 -0.42 -0.65
N VAL A 108 2.09 0.36 -1.52
CA VAL A 108 3.53 0.31 -1.77
C VAL A 108 4.12 1.72 -1.77
N THR A 109 5.25 1.87 -1.08
CA THR A 109 6.03 3.10 -0.98
C THR A 109 7.42 2.89 -1.55
N ASN A 110 8.08 3.98 -1.95
CA ASN A 110 9.51 4.01 -2.24
C ASN A 110 10.25 4.74 -1.12
N ARG A 111 11.19 4.08 -0.45
CA ARG A 111 12.09 4.67 0.55
C ARG A 111 13.52 4.64 0.01
N ASN A 112 14.01 5.77 -0.48
CA ASN A 112 15.38 5.93 -1.00
C ASN A 112 15.78 4.85 -2.04
N GLY A 113 14.86 4.55 -2.96
CA GLY A 113 15.06 3.58 -4.05
C GLY A 113 14.68 2.15 -3.67
N ILE A 114 14.23 1.90 -2.44
CA ILE A 114 13.79 0.60 -1.95
C ILE A 114 12.27 0.56 -1.84
N LEU A 115 11.64 -0.40 -2.52
CA LEU A 115 10.20 -0.66 -2.41
C LEU A 115 9.89 -1.28 -1.04
N THR A 116 8.91 -0.72 -0.33
CA THR A 116 8.42 -1.26 0.95
C THR A 116 6.89 -1.17 1.02
N CYS A 117 6.28 -1.92 1.93
CA CYS A 117 4.94 -1.59 2.39
C CYS A 117 4.98 -0.25 3.19
N PRO A 118 3.87 0.51 3.25
CA PRO A 118 3.80 1.75 4.02
C PRO A 118 4.07 1.55 5.52
#